data_AF-A0A0B1ZLD7-F1
#
_entry.id   AF-A0A0B1ZLD7-F1
#
_cell.length_a   1.000
_cell.length_b   1.000
_cell.length_c   1.000
_cell.angle_alpha   90.00
_cell.angle_beta   90.00
_cell.angle_gamma   90.00
#
_symmetry.space_group_name_H-M   'P 1'
#
loop_
_entity.id
_entity.type
_entity.pdbx_description
1 polymer ?
#
loop_
_entity_poly.entity_id
_entity_poly.type
_entity_poly.pdbx_seq_one_letter_code
_entity_poly.pdbx_strand_id
1 'polypeptide(L)'
;MFAALFAAIFALAVPAHAAAHFEGPSELTSDAGHAMLEWQSDSPVSLEISTSPDFSKTKQLYAGSAHRYFLSGLANGDYYLRLKTLEGQTSTPLLVSVVHQSLNRALFLVAIGALVTLAVVITILRGARDE
;
A
#
# COMPACT_ATOMS: atom_id res chain seq x y z
N MET A 1 41.38 -47.86 25.24
CA MET A 1 41.90 -46.48 25.34
C MET A 1 41.14 -45.62 24.36
N PHE A 2 40.09 -44.96 24.87
CA PHE A 2 39.17 -44.06 24.19
C PHE A 2 39.77 -42.65 24.21
N ALA A 3 40.32 -42.16 23.10
CA ALA A 3 40.75 -40.76 23.00
C ALA A 3 41.03 -40.38 21.53
N ALA A 4 39.98 -40.09 20.77
CA ALA A 4 40.09 -39.27 19.57
C ALA A 4 38.92 -38.28 19.59
N LEU A 5 39.16 -37.28 20.43
CA LEU A 5 38.32 -36.19 20.87
C LEU A 5 37.98 -35.26 19.68
N PHE A 6 36.71 -35.25 19.28
CA PHE A 6 35.91 -34.07 18.89
C PHE A 6 36.71 -32.87 18.36
N ALA A 7 37.19 -32.94 17.12
CA ALA A 7 37.86 -31.82 16.46
C ALA A 7 36.90 -31.10 15.49
N ALA A 8 36.59 -29.86 15.85
CA ALA A 8 36.29 -28.74 14.94
C ALA A 8 35.02 -28.83 14.08
N ILE A 9 33.88 -28.53 14.68
CA ILE A 9 32.77 -27.85 13.97
C ILE A 9 32.77 -26.40 14.44
N PHE A 10 33.75 -25.62 13.97
CA PHE A 10 33.62 -24.16 13.95
C PHE A 10 32.97 -23.82 12.61
N ALA A 11 31.65 -23.94 12.56
CA ALA A 11 30.88 -23.43 11.44
C ALA A 11 31.10 -21.91 11.40
N LEU A 12 31.69 -21.43 10.30
CA LEU A 12 31.70 -20.03 9.94
C LEU A 12 30.25 -19.55 9.87
N ALA A 13 29.79 -18.86 10.91
CA ALA A 13 28.57 -18.08 10.85
C ALA A 13 28.85 -16.91 9.91
N VAL A 14 28.61 -17.12 8.62
CA VAL A 14 28.49 -16.01 7.67
C VAL A 14 27.29 -15.20 8.15
N PRO A 15 27.43 -13.89 8.42
CA PRO A 15 26.27 -13.06 8.72
C PRO A 15 25.40 -13.05 7.47
N ALA A 16 24.33 -13.84 7.50
CA ALA A 16 23.25 -13.73 6.54
C ALA A 16 22.62 -12.36 6.78
N HIS A 17 23.08 -11.34 6.03
CA HIS A 17 22.37 -10.06 5.98
C HIS A 17 20.98 -10.39 5.46
N ALA A 18 19.97 -10.15 6.28
CA ALA A 18 18.61 -10.47 5.91
C ALA A 18 18.22 -9.53 4.76
N ALA A 19 17.78 -10.11 3.64
CA ALA A 19 17.27 -9.32 2.53
C ALA A 19 16.12 -8.45 3.02
N ALA A 20 16.08 -7.20 2.55
CA ALA A 20 14.99 -6.29 2.89
C ALA A 20 13.64 -6.90 2.49
N HIS A 21 12.68 -6.91 3.40
CA HIS A 21 11.35 -7.45 3.13
C HIS A 21 10.27 -6.57 3.76
N PHE A 22 9.14 -6.45 3.07
CA PHE A 22 7.97 -5.78 3.59
C PHE A 22 7.35 -6.60 4.72
N GLU A 23 6.88 -5.91 5.75
CA GLU A 23 6.06 -6.51 6.80
C GLU A 23 4.59 -6.54 6.36
N GLY A 24 3.92 -7.67 6.62
CA GLY A 24 2.51 -7.85 6.30
C GLY A 24 2.25 -8.58 4.97
N PRO A 25 1.05 -8.45 4.40
CA PRO A 25 0.67 -9.15 3.18
C PRO A 25 1.41 -8.60 1.95
N SER A 26 1.62 -9.46 0.95
CA SER A 26 2.20 -9.09 -0.35
C SER A 26 1.26 -8.25 -1.23
N GLU A 27 0.01 -8.09 -0.81
CA GLU A 27 -1.01 -7.28 -1.47
C GLU A 27 -1.79 -6.47 -0.42
N LEU A 28 -1.94 -5.19 -0.68
CA LEU A 28 -2.67 -4.23 0.16
C LEU A 28 -3.72 -3.53 -0.70
N THR A 29 -4.95 -3.48 -0.21
CA THR A 29 -6.01 -2.68 -0.83
C THR A 29 -6.28 -1.46 0.02
N SER A 30 -6.27 -0.26 -0.58
CA SER A 30 -6.59 1.01 0.09
C SER A 30 -7.81 1.65 -0.54
N ASP A 31 -8.77 2.06 0.29
CA ASP A 31 -9.99 2.77 -0.13
C ASP A 31 -9.86 4.30 -0.08
N ALA A 32 -8.79 4.78 0.56
CA ALA A 32 -8.57 6.20 0.87
C ALA A 32 -7.27 6.76 0.26
N GLY A 33 -6.64 6.05 -0.67
CA GLY A 33 -5.47 6.53 -1.42
C GLY A 33 -4.20 6.71 -0.58
N HIS A 34 -4.14 6.04 0.58
CA HIS A 34 -2.97 6.03 1.45
C HIS A 34 -2.71 4.63 2.03
N ALA A 35 -1.44 4.33 2.29
CA ALA A 35 -1.00 3.07 2.88
C ALA A 35 0.21 3.33 3.79
N MET A 36 0.24 2.68 4.94
CA MET A 36 1.44 2.60 5.76
C MET A 36 2.25 1.40 5.30
N LEU A 37 3.48 1.65 4.88
CA LEU A 37 4.42 0.62 4.46
C LEU A 37 5.42 0.42 5.58
N GLU A 38 5.68 -0.83 5.92
CA GLU A 38 6.63 -1.22 6.96
C GLU A 38 7.53 -2.32 6.40
N TRP A 39 8.79 -2.32 6.81
CA TRP A 39 9.78 -3.28 6.34
C TRP A 39 10.92 -3.44 7.34
N GLN A 40 11.60 -4.58 7.25
CA GLN A 40 12.85 -4.83 7.98
C GLN A 40 14.02 -4.87 7.01
N SER A 41 15.12 -4.22 7.39
CA SER A 41 16.39 -4.33 6.69
C SER A 41 17.55 -3.99 7.62
N ASP A 42 18.66 -4.71 7.45
CA ASP A 42 19.91 -4.45 8.18
C ASP A 42 20.72 -3.28 7.57
N SER A 43 20.36 -2.85 6.36
CA SER A 43 21.04 -1.82 5.57
C SER A 43 20.07 -0.72 5.14
N PRO A 44 20.56 0.49 4.80
CA PRO A 44 19.73 1.50 4.17
C PRO A 44 19.10 0.98 2.86
N VAL A 45 17.83 1.31 2.67
CA VAL A 45 17.03 0.89 1.50
C VAL A 45 16.53 2.10 0.72
N SER A 46 16.32 1.89 -0.58
CA SER A 46 15.58 2.76 -1.47
C SER A 46 14.19 2.15 -1.69
N LEU A 47 13.14 2.92 -1.42
CA LEU A 47 11.77 2.55 -1.73
C LEU A 47 11.42 3.08 -3.13
N GLU A 48 11.03 2.17 -3.99
CA GLU A 48 10.68 2.43 -5.38
C GLU A 48 9.20 2.09 -5.63
N ILE A 49 8.50 2.92 -6.40
CA ILE A 49 7.12 2.68 -6.86
C ILE A 49 7.06 2.67 -8.39
N SER A 50 6.23 1.80 -8.94
CA SER A 50 5.92 1.73 -10.36
C SER A 50 4.43 1.50 -10.58
N THR A 51 3.92 1.94 -11.73
CA THR A 51 2.57 1.60 -12.22
C THR A 51 2.60 0.40 -13.16
N SER A 52 3.75 -0.26 -13.31
CA SER A 52 3.94 -1.40 -14.20
C SER A 52 4.65 -2.53 -13.45
N PRO A 53 4.22 -3.79 -13.64
CA PRO A 53 4.76 -4.92 -12.89
C PRO A 53 6.23 -5.22 -13.22
N ASP A 54 6.70 -4.76 -14.38
CA ASP A 54 8.07 -4.89 -14.86
C ASP A 54 9.01 -3.81 -14.31
N PHE A 55 8.49 -2.84 -13.55
CA PHE A 55 9.23 -1.67 -13.09
C PHE A 55 9.90 -0.87 -14.23
N SER A 56 9.29 -0.86 -15.42
CA SER A 56 9.77 -0.09 -16.58
C SER A 56 9.76 1.43 -16.35
N LYS A 57 8.79 1.91 -15.56
CA LYS A 57 8.70 3.29 -15.10
C LYS A 57 8.72 3.33 -13.59
N THR A 58 9.90 3.52 -13.02
CA THR A 58 10.08 3.52 -11.58
C THR A 58 10.32 4.94 -11.07
N LYS A 59 9.70 5.27 -9.94
CA LYS A 59 9.94 6.50 -9.18
C LYS A 59 10.47 6.13 -7.80
N GLN A 60 11.56 6.73 -7.38
CA GLN A 60 12.04 6.62 -6.01
C GLN A 60 11.18 7.50 -5.09
N LEU A 61 10.64 6.90 -4.03
CA LEU A 61 9.85 7.60 -3.00
C LEU A 61 10.69 7.96 -1.79
N TYR A 62 11.63 7.10 -1.42
CA TYR A 62 12.44 7.25 -0.22
C TYR A 62 13.81 6.59 -0.40
N ALA A 63 14.83 7.09 0.29
CA ALA A 63 16.07 6.37 0.52
C ALA A 63 16.65 6.70 1.90
N GLY A 64 17.07 5.67 2.62
CA GLY A 64 17.68 5.80 3.95
C GLY A 64 17.45 4.58 4.84
N SER A 65 17.63 4.75 6.14
CA SER A 65 17.57 3.69 7.16
C SER A 65 16.24 3.63 7.93
N ALA A 66 15.18 4.28 7.44
CA ALA A 66 13.86 4.12 8.04
C ALA A 66 13.31 2.72 7.78
N HIS A 67 12.37 2.31 8.63
CA HIS A 67 11.69 1.01 8.58
C HIS A 67 10.20 1.15 8.22
N ARG A 68 9.77 2.38 7.97
CA ARG A 68 8.37 2.76 7.79
C ARG A 68 8.29 3.94 6.83
N TYR A 69 7.26 3.93 5.98
CA TYR A 69 6.93 5.08 5.14
C TYR A 69 5.42 5.20 4.95
N PHE A 70 4.93 6.43 5.14
CA PHE A 70 3.54 6.74 4.88
C PHE A 70 3.38 7.19 3.43
N LEU A 71 2.73 6.33 2.62
CA LEU A 71 2.42 6.63 1.23
C LEU A 71 1.02 7.23 1.15
N SER A 72 0.89 8.38 0.51
CA SER A 72 -0.38 9.10 0.37
C SER A 72 -0.52 9.77 -0.98
N GLY A 73 -1.74 10.13 -1.35
CA GLY A 73 -2.03 10.85 -2.60
C GLY A 73 -1.98 9.94 -3.83
N LEU A 74 -2.19 8.64 -3.63
CA LEU A 74 -2.32 7.70 -4.73
C LEU A 74 -3.68 7.89 -5.41
N ALA A 75 -3.70 7.87 -6.73
CA ALA A 75 -4.94 7.82 -7.50
C ALA A 75 -5.47 6.38 -7.54
N ASN A 76 -6.65 6.17 -8.14
CA ASN A 76 -7.14 4.82 -8.40
C ASN A 76 -6.19 4.03 -9.30
N GLY A 77 -5.92 2.79 -8.94
CA GLY A 77 -5.13 1.86 -9.74
C GLY A 77 -4.17 1.00 -8.91
N ASP A 78 -3.37 0.23 -9.64
CA ASP A 78 -2.42 -0.71 -9.08
C ASP A 78 -1.01 -0.13 -9.09
N TYR A 79 -0.34 -0.23 -7.94
CA TYR A 79 1.00 0.24 -7.72
C TYR A 79 1.89 -0.91 -7.25
N TYR A 80 3.04 -1.05 -7.88
CA TYR A 80 4.06 -2.04 -7.54
C TYR A 80 5.18 -1.35 -6.78
N LEU A 81 5.45 -1.82 -5.57
CA LEU A 81 6.50 -1.28 -4.73
C LEU A 81 7.59 -2.31 -4.51
N ARG A 82 8.83 -1.86 -4.44
CA ARG A 82 9.96 -2.72 -4.08
C ARG A 82 10.96 -1.95 -3.24
N LEU A 83 11.68 -2.66 -2.41
CA LEU A 83 12.84 -2.15 -1.67
C LEU A 83 14.09 -2.55 -2.42
N LYS A 84 15.07 -1.66 -2.47
CA LYS A 84 16.38 -1.91 -3.03
C LYS A 84 17.46 -1.55 -2.01
N THR A 85 18.32 -2.49 -1.64
CA THR A 85 19.46 -2.20 -0.76
C THR A 85 20.58 -1.50 -1.55
N LEU A 86 21.52 -0.87 -0.83
CA LEU A 86 22.71 -0.29 -1.45
C LEU A 86 23.58 -1.32 -2.19
N GLU A 87 23.54 -2.59 -1.78
CA GLU A 87 24.24 -3.68 -2.48
C GLU A 87 23.52 -4.13 -3.76
N GLY A 88 22.36 -3.53 -4.08
CA GLY A 88 21.57 -3.85 -5.27
C GLY A 88 20.59 -5.02 -5.09
N GLN A 89 20.46 -5.56 -3.88
CA GLN A 89 19.46 -6.59 -3.59
C GLN A 89 18.05 -5.97 -3.66
N THR A 90 17.10 -6.70 -4.23
CA THR A 90 15.72 -6.23 -4.42
C THR A 90 14.76 -7.14 -3.65
N SER A 91 13.79 -6.54 -2.96
CA SER A 91 12.76 -7.30 -2.24
C SER A 91 11.74 -7.93 -3.19
N THR A 92 10.90 -8.82 -2.64
CA THR A 92 9.65 -9.19 -3.31
C THR A 92 8.80 -7.93 -3.55
N PRO A 93 8.17 -7.79 -4.73
CA PRO A 93 7.27 -6.68 -4.99
C PRO A 93 6.04 -6.74 -4.08
N LEU A 94 5.62 -5.60 -3.58
CA LEU A 94 4.38 -5.38 -2.86
C LEU A 94 3.38 -4.71 -3.79
N LEU A 95 2.20 -5.32 -3.96
CA LEU A 95 1.12 -4.75 -4.76
C LEU A 95 0.22 -3.90 -3.85
N VAL A 96 0.01 -2.65 -4.22
CA VAL A 96 -0.95 -1.76 -3.57
C VAL A 96 -2.03 -1.38 -4.58
N SER A 97 -3.25 -1.88 -4.38
CA SER A 97 -4.40 -1.54 -5.20
C SER A 97 -5.23 -0.46 -4.50
N VAL A 98 -5.48 0.65 -5.20
CA VAL A 98 -6.23 1.78 -4.67
C VAL A 98 -7.59 1.86 -5.35
N VAL A 99 -8.66 1.73 -4.57
CA VAL A 99 -10.04 1.75 -5.04
C VAL A 99 -10.84 2.77 -4.24
N HIS A 100 -10.85 4.02 -4.70
CA HIS A 100 -11.72 5.06 -4.17
C HIS A 100 -13.17 4.68 -4.41
N GLN A 101 -13.99 4.79 -3.36
CA GLN A 101 -15.42 4.59 -3.47
C GLN A 101 -16.02 5.50 -4.55
N SER A 102 -16.95 4.95 -5.32
CA SER A 102 -17.50 5.64 -6.49
C SER A 102 -18.33 6.86 -6.10
N LEU A 103 -17.80 8.06 -6.34
CA LEU A 103 -18.51 9.33 -6.23
C LEU A 103 -19.83 9.31 -7.00
N ASN A 104 -19.86 8.62 -8.15
CA ASN A 104 -21.05 8.49 -8.97
C ASN A 104 -22.23 7.87 -8.21
N ARG A 105 -22.01 6.80 -7.43
CA ARG A 105 -23.08 6.17 -6.63
C ARG A 105 -23.61 7.14 -5.56
N ALA A 106 -22.73 7.89 -4.91
CA ALA A 106 -23.13 8.90 -3.93
C ALA A 106 -23.98 10.00 -4.57
N LEU A 107 -23.56 10.52 -5.73
CA LEU A 107 -24.32 11.54 -6.47
C LEU A 107 -25.69 11.02 -6.94
N PHE A 108 -25.79 9.76 -7.37
CA PHE A 108 -27.07 9.14 -7.71
C PHE A 108 -28.02 9.07 -6.51
N LEU A 109 -27.52 8.64 -5.35
CA LEU A 109 -28.33 8.58 -4.12
C LEU A 109 -28.78 9.98 -3.66
N VAL A 110 -27.88 10.96 -3.73
CA VAL A 110 -28.20 12.37 -3.42
C VAL A 110 -29.26 12.91 -4.38
N ALA A 111 -29.15 12.62 -5.69
CA ALA A 111 -30.13 13.06 -6.68
C ALA A 111 -31.51 12.46 -6.44
N ILE A 112 -31.59 11.17 -6.08
CA ILE A 112 -32.85 10.51 -5.73
C ILE A 112 -33.45 11.15 -4.47
N GLY A 113 -32.64 11.34 -3.42
CA GLY A 113 -33.10 12.00 -2.19
C GLY A 113 -33.60 13.43 -2.43
N ALA A 114 -32.89 14.19 -3.27
CA ALA A 114 -33.29 15.54 -3.66
C ALA A 114 -34.62 15.56 -4.42
N LEU A 115 -34.85 14.61 -5.32
CA LEU A 115 -36.09 14.49 -6.08
C LEU A 115 -37.28 14.20 -5.15
N VAL A 116 -37.14 13.23 -4.23
CA VAL A 116 -38.18 12.90 -3.24
C VAL A 116 -38.47 14.11 -2.35
N THR A 117 -37.42 14.78 -1.86
CA THR A 117 -37.55 16.00 -1.05
C THR A 117 -38.31 17.08 -1.80
N LEU A 118 -37.98 17.31 -3.07
CA LEU A 118 -38.66 18.29 -3.92
C LEU A 118 -40.14 17.93 -4.12
N ALA A 119 -40.46 16.66 -4.35
CA ALA A 119 -41.83 16.19 -4.51
C ALA A 119 -42.68 16.45 -3.25
N VAL A 120 -42.12 16.18 -2.07
CA VAL A 120 -42.78 16.47 -0.78
C VAL A 120 -43.02 17.98 -0.62
N VAL A 121 -42.00 18.81 -0.86
CA VAL A 121 -42.12 20.28 -0.78
C VAL A 121 -43.20 20.80 -1.74
N ILE A 122 -43.20 20.35 -3.00
CA ILE A 122 -44.22 20.76 -3.98
C ILE A 122 -45.62 20.35 -3.54
N THR A 123 -45.77 19.15 -2.96
CA THR A 123 -47.06 18.65 -2.47
C THR A 123 -47.58 19.52 -1.33
N ILE A 124 -46.73 19.87 -0.36
CA ILE A 124 -47.09 20.77 0.75
C ILE A 124 -47.46 22.16 0.23
N LEU A 125 -46.65 22.73 -0.67
CA LEU A 125 -46.89 24.08 -1.20
C LEU A 125 -48.14 24.19 -2.05
N ARG A 126 -48.49 23.13 -2.79
CA ARG A 126 -49.76 23.07 -3.54
C ARG A 126 -50.93 22.95 -2.57
N GLY A 127 -50.86 22.03 -1.60
CA GLY A 127 -51.91 21.89 -0.58
C GLY A 127 -52.18 23.20 0.18
N ALA A 128 -51.13 23.93 0.56
CA ALA A 128 -51.26 25.20 1.28
C ALA A 128 -51.82 26.37 0.44
N ARG A 129 -51.93 26.24 -0.89
CA ARG A 129 -52.47 27.27 -1.78
C ARG A 129 -53.93 27.06 -2.16
N ASP A 130 -54.43 25.83 -2.00
CA ASP A 130 -55.79 25.45 -2.39
C ASP A 130 -56.80 25.55 -1.22
N GLU A 131 -56.35 26.05 -0.05
CA GLU A 131 -57.16 26.51 1.09
C GLU A 131 -57.33 28.03 1.09
#